data_AF-A0A8J8P6U3-F1
#
_entry.id   AF-A0A8J8P6U3-F1
#
_cell.length_a   1.000
_cell.length_b   1.000
_cell.length_c   1.000
_cell.angle_alpha   90.00
_cell.angle_beta   90.00
_cell.angle_gamma   90.00
#
_symmetry.space_group_name_H-M   'P 1'
#
loop_
_entity.id
_entity.type
_entity.pdbx_description
1 polymer ?
#
loop_
_entity_poly.entity_id
_entity_poly.type
_entity_poly.pdbx_seq_one_letter_code
_entity_poly.pdbx_strand_id
1 'polypeptide(L)'
;MNIRERIDCGDPEDSRLEYKSKEVGNQKIALELAAMANSQGGSLILGVRENNDGEPDLIQNVSNPHERVEAVTNVIYDRVEPNLDFNSDTLRVDGDTLVVFTVDQTNTLHSFLNSKIDEPVFPVRRNTRVGYLHGHEVAQHYEASIEGDESDEEYLRLPDGESSNYFLRAPDGHISDICIFSNVYYPGNPVRIDVRAGRLHEVEVEHIFAVLEDLFSLSNGESSFTINQSNAAWIGRGFSNFVHNLRDQKERYSEAEQEYNYNLDLYGNEQAVFISNLDMVYPESTIMIYAGPFVQHEGYRNIAVNFFIDGHPADVRPLIEFSERTGLSLSQAHNVAIPTDGIREPSRIPVKVINKSVRTDVPQSEDHRTVDGVVCVNPFVDNLEFLEQELELEGLSPVTKYECLFAYLRDWDYVDEDNEYEGKRFLVTDWNEFTKGIYANVKEIRFEVNW
;
A
#
# COMPACT_ATOMS: atom_id res chain seq x y z
N MET A 1 -19.58 -12.42 -40.64
CA MET A 1 -19.82 -13.81 -41.07
C MET A 1 -21.21 -13.88 -41.70
N ASN A 2 -21.40 -14.55 -42.85
CA ASN A 2 -22.72 -14.67 -43.47
C ASN A 2 -23.50 -15.83 -42.83
N ILE A 3 -24.36 -15.51 -41.86
CA ILE A 3 -25.10 -16.51 -41.08
C ILE A 3 -26.03 -17.36 -41.95
N ARG A 4 -26.60 -16.77 -43.01
CA ARG A 4 -27.48 -17.49 -43.92
C ARG A 4 -26.72 -18.62 -44.64
N GLU A 5 -25.52 -18.33 -45.14
CA GLU A 5 -24.69 -19.34 -45.80
C GLU A 5 -24.34 -20.50 -44.86
N ARG A 6 -24.02 -20.22 -43.58
CA ARG A 6 -23.74 -21.28 -42.60
C ARG A 6 -24.94 -22.18 -42.32
N ILE A 7 -26.14 -21.59 -42.22
CA ILE A 7 -27.39 -22.36 -42.09
C ILE A 7 -27.63 -23.21 -43.34
N ASP A 8 -27.50 -22.62 -44.53
CA ASP A 8 -27.73 -23.30 -45.81
C ASP A 8 -26.71 -24.43 -46.08
N CYS A 9 -25.47 -24.27 -45.59
CA CYS A 9 -24.41 -25.27 -45.70
C CYS A 9 -24.45 -26.36 -44.61
N GLY A 10 -25.30 -26.22 -43.60
CA GLY A 10 -25.38 -27.19 -42.49
C GLY A 10 -24.15 -27.17 -41.59
N ASP A 11 -23.52 -26.01 -41.41
CA ASP A 11 -22.34 -25.93 -40.54
C ASP A 11 -22.71 -26.29 -39.10
N PRO A 12 -21.97 -27.20 -38.43
CA PRO A 12 -22.23 -27.54 -37.04
C PRO A 12 -21.86 -26.39 -36.08
N GLU A 13 -22.43 -26.43 -34.87
CA GLU A 13 -22.02 -25.57 -33.76
C GLU A 13 -20.51 -25.66 -33.50
N ASP A 14 -19.91 -24.53 -33.11
CA ASP A 14 -18.48 -24.44 -32.79
C ASP A 14 -18.24 -23.50 -31.59
N SER A 15 -16.98 -23.15 -31.31
CA SER A 15 -16.65 -22.24 -30.21
C SER A 15 -17.24 -20.83 -30.35
N ARG A 16 -17.63 -20.42 -31.56
CA ARG A 16 -18.10 -19.07 -31.92
C ARG A 16 -19.50 -19.05 -32.52
N LEU A 17 -20.14 -20.21 -32.71
CA LEU A 17 -21.49 -20.33 -33.25
C LEU A 17 -22.34 -21.27 -32.40
N GLU A 18 -23.50 -20.78 -31.98
CA GLU A 18 -24.52 -21.52 -31.25
C GLU A 18 -25.87 -21.44 -31.96
N TYR A 19 -26.55 -22.57 -32.08
CA TYR A 19 -27.95 -22.64 -32.50
C TYR A 19 -28.85 -22.91 -31.30
N LYS A 20 -29.96 -22.18 -31.20
CA LYS A 20 -30.97 -22.44 -30.18
C LYS A 20 -32.38 -22.42 -30.73
N SER A 21 -33.16 -23.38 -30.28
CA SER A 21 -34.60 -23.41 -30.53
C SER A 21 -35.29 -22.18 -29.94
N LYS A 22 -36.39 -21.74 -30.54
CA LYS A 22 -37.13 -20.55 -30.07
C LYS A 22 -37.63 -20.67 -28.63
N GLU A 23 -37.80 -21.90 -28.13
CA GLU A 23 -38.31 -22.21 -26.78
C GLU A 23 -37.26 -22.11 -25.66
N VAL A 24 -35.97 -21.86 -25.97
CA VAL A 24 -34.91 -21.76 -24.95
C VAL A 24 -35.24 -20.67 -23.91
N GLY A 25 -34.75 -20.75 -22.67
CA GLY A 25 -34.95 -19.67 -21.69
C GLY A 25 -34.01 -18.48 -21.92
N ASN A 26 -34.48 -17.24 -21.68
CA ASN A 26 -33.66 -16.02 -21.78
C ASN A 26 -32.40 -16.10 -20.90
N GLN A 27 -32.52 -16.69 -19.71
CA GLN A 27 -31.39 -16.92 -18.80
C GLN A 27 -30.30 -17.78 -19.43
N LYS A 28 -30.68 -18.80 -20.22
CA LYS A 28 -29.71 -19.63 -20.91
C LYS A 28 -29.04 -18.86 -22.05
N ILE A 29 -29.78 -18.03 -22.79
CA ILE A 29 -29.19 -17.16 -23.82
C ILE A 29 -28.16 -16.21 -23.20
N ALA A 30 -28.52 -15.50 -22.13
CA ALA A 30 -27.61 -14.58 -21.43
C ALA A 30 -26.35 -15.27 -20.92
N LEU A 31 -26.49 -16.48 -20.35
CA LEU A 31 -25.35 -17.30 -19.90
C LEU A 31 -24.41 -17.68 -21.05
N GLU A 32 -24.95 -18.09 -22.20
CA GLU A 32 -24.15 -18.43 -23.39
C GLU A 32 -23.42 -17.20 -23.93
N LEU A 33 -24.08 -16.04 -23.96
CA LEU A 33 -23.45 -14.78 -24.41
C LEU A 33 -22.30 -14.37 -23.49
N ALA A 34 -22.47 -14.46 -22.16
CA ALA A 34 -21.38 -14.22 -21.21
C ALA A 34 -20.23 -15.23 -21.41
N ALA A 35 -20.54 -16.51 -21.64
CA ALA A 35 -19.54 -17.55 -21.91
C ALA A 35 -18.74 -17.29 -23.21
N MET A 36 -19.42 -16.80 -24.25
CA MET A 36 -18.80 -16.41 -25.52
C MET A 36 -17.91 -15.18 -25.36
N ALA A 37 -18.37 -14.16 -24.64
CA ALA A 37 -17.59 -12.95 -24.35
C ALA A 37 -16.27 -13.27 -23.64
N ASN A 38 -16.35 -14.14 -22.61
CA ASN A 38 -15.19 -14.63 -21.84
C ASN A 38 -14.28 -15.60 -22.61
N SER A 39 -14.54 -15.86 -23.90
CA SER A 39 -13.75 -16.78 -24.71
C SER A 39 -13.26 -16.13 -26.01
N GLN A 40 -13.93 -16.33 -27.14
CA GLN A 40 -13.49 -15.83 -28.46
C GLN A 40 -14.53 -14.92 -29.14
N GLY A 41 -15.53 -14.48 -28.36
CA GLY A 41 -16.76 -13.93 -28.89
C GLY A 41 -17.52 -14.95 -29.74
N GLY A 42 -18.64 -14.54 -30.34
CA GLY A 42 -19.41 -15.41 -31.20
C GLY A 42 -20.79 -14.89 -31.53
N SER A 43 -21.54 -15.73 -32.22
CA SER A 43 -22.93 -15.50 -32.58
C SER A 43 -23.82 -16.63 -32.07
N LEU A 44 -24.93 -16.26 -31.43
CA LEU A 44 -26.01 -17.17 -31.06
C LEU A 44 -27.22 -16.89 -31.94
N ILE A 45 -27.71 -17.92 -32.62
CA ILE A 45 -28.85 -17.84 -33.54
C ILE A 45 -30.06 -18.49 -32.89
N LEU A 46 -31.04 -17.68 -32.54
CA LEU A 46 -32.31 -18.09 -31.97
C LEU A 46 -33.35 -18.35 -33.06
N GLY A 47 -34.02 -19.49 -32.94
CA GLY A 47 -35.01 -19.99 -33.90
C GLY A 47 -34.46 -21.09 -34.80
N VAL A 48 -33.33 -21.72 -34.45
CA VAL A 48 -32.77 -22.85 -35.19
C VAL A 48 -32.55 -24.01 -34.22
N ARG A 49 -33.21 -25.14 -34.47
CA ARG A 49 -33.00 -26.38 -33.72
C ARG A 49 -31.86 -27.17 -34.34
N GLU A 50 -30.98 -27.68 -33.51
CA GLU A 50 -29.90 -28.59 -33.88
C GLU A 50 -30.34 -30.06 -33.93
N ASN A 51 -29.69 -30.89 -34.76
CA ASN A 51 -29.78 -32.35 -34.72
C ASN A 51 -28.79 -32.92 -33.68
N ASN A 52 -28.66 -34.26 -33.64
CA ASN A 52 -27.74 -34.93 -32.71
C ASN A 52 -26.25 -34.68 -33.02
N ASP A 53 -25.94 -34.19 -34.22
CA ASP A 53 -24.60 -33.91 -34.71
C ASP A 53 -24.24 -32.41 -34.57
N GLY A 54 -25.14 -31.59 -34.00
CA GLY A 54 -24.95 -30.15 -33.80
C GLY A 54 -25.20 -29.30 -35.05
N GLU A 55 -25.73 -29.90 -36.12
CA GLU A 55 -26.05 -29.20 -37.37
C GLU A 55 -27.48 -28.64 -37.32
N PRO A 56 -27.77 -27.53 -38.03
CA PRO A 56 -29.12 -26.96 -38.09
C PRO A 56 -30.10 -27.90 -38.81
N ASP A 57 -31.16 -28.32 -38.11
CA ASP A 57 -32.18 -29.26 -38.62
C ASP A 57 -33.52 -28.59 -38.93
N LEU A 58 -33.94 -27.64 -38.09
CA LEU A 58 -35.27 -27.03 -38.21
C LEU A 58 -35.24 -25.54 -37.88
N ILE A 59 -35.67 -24.73 -38.85
CA ILE A 59 -35.93 -23.31 -38.68
C ILE A 59 -37.30 -23.14 -38.00
N GLN A 60 -37.36 -22.28 -36.99
CA GLN A 60 -38.53 -22.00 -36.18
C GLN A 60 -38.72 -20.47 -36.07
N ASN A 61 -39.82 -19.97 -36.62
CA ASN A 61 -40.17 -18.55 -36.52
C ASN A 61 -40.21 -18.01 -35.07
N VAL A 62 -39.42 -16.98 -34.78
CA VAL A 62 -39.47 -16.16 -33.56
C VAL A 62 -40.53 -15.07 -33.75
N SER A 63 -41.71 -15.27 -33.17
CA SER A 63 -42.90 -14.45 -33.48
C SER A 63 -42.80 -12.99 -33.05
N ASN A 64 -42.02 -12.68 -32.01
CA ASN A 64 -41.79 -11.31 -31.55
C ASN A 64 -40.30 -11.07 -31.24
N PRO A 65 -39.47 -10.80 -32.27
CA PRO A 65 -38.03 -10.62 -32.12
C PRO A 65 -37.64 -9.52 -31.12
N HIS A 66 -38.35 -8.39 -31.14
CA HIS A 66 -38.03 -7.23 -30.31
C HIS A 66 -38.24 -7.49 -28.81
N GLU A 67 -39.41 -8.00 -28.44
CA GLU A 67 -39.69 -8.42 -27.05
C GLU A 67 -38.67 -9.46 -26.58
N ARG A 68 -38.23 -10.32 -27.49
CA ARG A 68 -37.27 -11.36 -27.17
C ARG A 68 -35.87 -10.81 -26.89
N VAL A 69 -35.41 -9.85 -27.69
CA VAL A 69 -34.14 -9.15 -27.46
C VAL A 69 -34.20 -8.40 -26.13
N GLU A 70 -35.25 -7.61 -25.90
CA GLU A 70 -35.43 -6.83 -24.66
C GLU A 70 -35.42 -7.74 -23.42
N ALA A 71 -36.11 -8.88 -23.47
CA ALA A 71 -36.15 -9.80 -22.35
C ALA A 71 -34.81 -10.52 -22.09
N VAL A 72 -33.93 -10.63 -23.09
CA VAL A 72 -32.55 -11.11 -22.89
C VAL A 72 -31.68 -9.98 -22.32
N THR A 73 -31.82 -8.76 -22.83
CA THR A 73 -31.12 -7.56 -22.31
C THR A 73 -31.39 -7.37 -20.81
N ASN A 74 -32.65 -7.46 -20.38
CA ASN A 74 -33.00 -7.33 -18.96
C ASN A 74 -32.33 -8.40 -18.09
N VAL A 75 -32.24 -9.64 -18.58
CA VAL A 75 -31.57 -10.72 -17.85
C VAL A 75 -30.05 -10.50 -17.76
N ILE A 76 -29.44 -9.96 -18.81
CA ILE A 76 -28.02 -9.57 -18.79
C ILE A 76 -27.82 -8.47 -17.74
N TYR A 77 -28.65 -7.43 -17.75
CA TYR A 77 -28.57 -6.33 -16.80
C TYR A 77 -28.71 -6.79 -15.34
N ASP A 78 -29.60 -7.76 -15.09
CA ASP A 78 -29.89 -8.23 -13.74
C ASP A 78 -28.89 -9.28 -13.22
N ARG A 79 -28.15 -9.97 -14.11
CA ARG A 79 -27.39 -11.17 -13.73
C ARG A 79 -25.96 -11.24 -14.22
N VAL A 80 -25.52 -10.32 -15.08
CA VAL A 80 -24.17 -10.35 -15.67
C VAL A 80 -23.39 -9.13 -15.20
N GLU A 81 -22.26 -9.36 -14.55
CA GLU A 81 -21.40 -8.30 -14.04
C GLU A 81 -19.93 -8.51 -14.46
N PRO A 82 -19.25 -7.51 -15.05
CA PRO A 82 -19.82 -6.24 -15.50
C PRO A 82 -20.84 -6.44 -16.63
N ASN A 83 -21.67 -5.42 -16.88
CA ASN A 83 -22.69 -5.48 -17.93
C ASN A 83 -22.08 -5.88 -19.28
N LEU A 84 -22.77 -6.77 -19.99
CA LEU A 84 -22.32 -7.30 -21.27
C LEU A 84 -22.95 -6.55 -22.44
N ASP A 85 -22.11 -5.97 -23.29
CA ASP A 85 -22.54 -5.39 -24.56
C ASP A 85 -22.66 -6.47 -25.64
N PHE A 86 -23.75 -6.43 -26.41
CA PHE A 86 -23.97 -7.32 -27.54
C PHE A 86 -24.80 -6.63 -28.63
N ASN A 87 -24.62 -7.08 -29.86
CA ASN A 87 -25.42 -6.67 -31.01
C ASN A 87 -26.53 -7.68 -31.27
N SER A 88 -27.71 -7.20 -31.67
CA SER A 88 -28.81 -8.06 -32.08
C SER A 88 -29.32 -7.71 -33.47
N ASP A 89 -29.49 -8.70 -34.32
CA ASP A 89 -30.06 -8.57 -35.66
C ASP A 89 -31.23 -9.51 -35.87
N THR A 90 -32.09 -9.18 -36.82
CA THR A 90 -33.20 -10.03 -37.24
C THR A 90 -32.97 -10.52 -38.68
N LEU A 91 -32.98 -11.83 -38.87
CA LEU A 91 -32.77 -12.45 -40.19
C LEU A 91 -34.05 -13.15 -40.64
N ARG A 92 -34.38 -13.05 -41.94
CA ARG A 92 -35.47 -13.83 -42.54
C ARG A 92 -34.91 -14.96 -43.41
N VAL A 93 -35.28 -16.19 -43.11
CA VAL A 93 -34.92 -17.40 -43.86
C VAL A 93 -36.21 -18.17 -44.16
N ASP A 94 -36.50 -18.41 -45.44
CA ASP A 94 -37.70 -19.11 -45.90
C ASP A 94 -39.04 -18.59 -45.35
N GLY A 95 -39.10 -17.28 -45.06
CA GLY A 95 -40.29 -16.61 -44.52
C GLY A 95 -40.37 -16.62 -43.00
N ASP A 96 -39.56 -17.42 -42.32
CA ASP A 96 -39.42 -17.43 -40.88
C ASP A 96 -38.41 -16.38 -40.40
N THR A 97 -38.66 -15.85 -39.21
CA THR A 97 -37.85 -14.80 -38.58
C THR A 97 -36.97 -15.40 -37.49
N LEU A 98 -35.68 -15.11 -37.55
CA LEU A 98 -34.64 -15.53 -36.61
C LEU A 98 -34.07 -14.31 -35.90
N VAL A 99 -33.54 -14.51 -34.70
CA VAL A 99 -32.80 -13.48 -33.95
C VAL A 99 -31.36 -13.90 -33.81
N VAL A 100 -30.44 -13.03 -34.20
CA VAL A 100 -29.01 -13.25 -34.07
C VAL A 100 -28.50 -12.34 -32.96
N PHE A 101 -27.86 -12.92 -31.95
CA PHE A 101 -27.09 -12.19 -30.95
C PHE A 101 -25.61 -12.35 -31.29
N THR A 102 -24.85 -11.26 -31.34
CA THR A 102 -23.41 -11.29 -31.58
C THR A 102 -22.69 -10.56 -30.45
N VAL A 103 -21.69 -11.21 -29.88
CA VAL A 103 -20.88 -10.67 -28.79
C VAL A 103 -19.41 -10.77 -29.18
N ASP A 104 -18.67 -9.70 -28.93
CA ASP A 104 -17.23 -9.69 -29.15
C ASP A 104 -16.50 -10.33 -27.97
N GLN A 105 -15.27 -10.78 -28.20
CA GLN A 105 -14.40 -11.16 -27.09
C GLN A 105 -14.10 -9.93 -26.24
N THR A 106 -14.19 -10.07 -24.93
CA THR A 106 -13.85 -9.00 -23.99
C THR A 106 -12.59 -9.38 -23.21
N ASN A 107 -11.81 -8.37 -22.82
CA ASN A 107 -10.67 -8.57 -21.92
C ASN A 107 -11.13 -8.67 -20.45
N THR A 108 -12.34 -8.21 -20.14
CA THR A 108 -12.91 -8.27 -18.79
C THR A 108 -13.77 -9.52 -18.65
N LEU A 109 -13.52 -10.32 -17.61
CA LEU A 109 -14.38 -11.47 -17.31
C LEU A 109 -15.76 -11.03 -16.83
N HIS A 110 -16.80 -11.52 -17.50
CA HIS A 110 -18.20 -11.37 -17.14
C HIS A 110 -18.63 -12.53 -16.23
N SER A 111 -18.94 -12.20 -14.98
CA SER A 111 -19.60 -13.11 -14.06
C SER A 111 -21.09 -13.26 -14.38
N PHE A 112 -21.69 -14.35 -13.93
CA PHE A 112 -23.12 -14.64 -14.09
C PHE A 112 -23.70 -15.10 -12.74
N LEU A 113 -24.77 -14.47 -12.26
CA LEU A 113 -25.42 -14.84 -11.01
C LEU A 113 -26.27 -16.12 -11.17
N ASN A 114 -25.76 -17.23 -10.65
CA ASN A 114 -26.37 -18.55 -10.81
C ASN A 114 -27.59 -18.73 -9.89
N SER A 115 -28.76 -18.95 -10.47
CA SER A 115 -30.03 -19.07 -9.72
C SER A 115 -30.12 -20.25 -8.75
N LYS A 116 -29.24 -21.25 -8.85
CA LYS A 116 -29.29 -22.43 -7.96
C LYS A 116 -28.45 -22.29 -6.71
N ILE A 117 -27.34 -21.56 -6.80
CA ILE A 117 -26.35 -21.43 -5.72
C ILE A 117 -26.28 -19.99 -5.16
N ASP A 118 -26.91 -19.03 -5.85
CA ASP A 118 -26.93 -17.60 -5.46
C ASP A 118 -25.53 -16.98 -5.31
N GLU A 119 -24.59 -17.45 -6.14
CA GLU A 119 -23.21 -16.99 -6.19
C GLU A 119 -22.82 -16.64 -7.63
N PRO A 120 -21.91 -15.66 -7.82
CA PRO A 120 -21.36 -15.34 -9.13
C PRO A 120 -20.48 -16.48 -9.63
N VAL A 121 -20.68 -16.89 -10.87
CA VAL A 121 -19.83 -17.86 -11.57
C VAL A 121 -19.29 -17.23 -12.85
N PHE A 122 -18.11 -17.65 -13.31
CA PHE A 122 -17.49 -17.11 -14.52
C PHE A 122 -17.65 -18.13 -15.66
N PRO A 123 -18.74 -18.06 -16.45
CA PRO A 123 -18.95 -19.00 -17.53
C PRO A 123 -17.90 -18.80 -18.62
N VAL A 124 -17.41 -19.89 -19.20
CA VAL A 124 -16.48 -19.86 -20.33
C VAL A 124 -16.87 -20.91 -21.34
N ARG A 125 -16.87 -20.53 -22.62
CA ARG A 125 -17.19 -21.46 -23.70
C ARG A 125 -15.97 -22.28 -24.10
N ARG A 126 -16.11 -23.61 -24.07
CA ARG A 126 -15.10 -24.59 -24.49
C ARG A 126 -15.71 -25.47 -25.58
N ASN A 127 -15.43 -25.16 -26.84
CA ASN A 127 -16.12 -25.72 -28.01
C ASN A 127 -17.63 -25.41 -27.95
N THR A 128 -18.50 -26.42 -27.95
CA THR A 128 -19.97 -26.28 -27.93
C THR A 128 -20.57 -26.29 -26.52
N ARG A 129 -19.75 -26.21 -25.46
CA ARG A 129 -20.23 -26.31 -24.07
C ARG A 129 -19.81 -25.11 -23.23
N VAL A 130 -20.71 -24.68 -22.36
CA VAL A 130 -20.41 -23.76 -21.26
C VAL A 130 -19.83 -24.53 -20.08
N GLY A 131 -18.58 -24.21 -19.74
CA GLY A 131 -17.96 -24.55 -18.47
C GLY A 131 -17.90 -23.32 -17.55
N TYR A 132 -17.23 -23.46 -16.41
CA TYR A 132 -16.97 -22.36 -15.50
C TYR A 132 -15.47 -22.32 -15.18
N LEU A 133 -14.92 -21.11 -15.10
CA LEU A 133 -13.55 -20.92 -14.63
C LEU A 133 -13.47 -21.22 -13.13
N HIS A 134 -12.39 -21.89 -12.74
CA HIS A 134 -12.01 -22.02 -11.34
C HIS A 134 -11.34 -20.74 -10.83
N GLY A 135 -11.33 -20.52 -9.51
CA GLY A 135 -10.77 -19.30 -8.92
C GLY A 135 -9.32 -18.99 -9.35
N HIS A 136 -8.49 -20.02 -9.57
CA HIS A 136 -7.12 -19.82 -10.07
C HIS A 136 -7.07 -19.39 -11.54
N GLU A 137 -7.99 -19.86 -12.39
CA GLU A 137 -8.08 -19.44 -13.79
C GLU A 137 -8.59 -18.01 -13.89
N VAL A 138 -9.51 -17.60 -12.99
CA VAL A 138 -9.97 -16.21 -12.87
C VAL A 138 -8.82 -15.30 -12.44
N ALA A 139 -8.05 -15.69 -11.42
CA ALA A 139 -6.89 -14.93 -10.96
C ALA A 139 -5.85 -14.74 -12.09
N GLN A 140 -5.50 -15.83 -12.78
CA GLN A 140 -4.56 -15.78 -13.92
C GLN A 140 -5.04 -14.87 -15.06
N HIS A 141 -6.34 -14.83 -15.34
CA HIS A 141 -6.88 -13.95 -16.38
C HIS A 141 -6.66 -12.47 -16.05
N TYR A 142 -6.88 -12.09 -14.78
CA TYR A 142 -6.63 -10.72 -14.34
C TYR A 142 -5.14 -10.40 -14.28
N GLU A 143 -4.29 -11.33 -13.82
CA GLU A 143 -2.83 -11.19 -13.86
C GLU A 143 -2.32 -10.93 -15.28
N ALA A 144 -2.74 -11.74 -16.26
CA ALA A 144 -2.34 -11.56 -17.66
C ALA A 144 -2.90 -10.28 -18.31
N SER A 145 -4.04 -9.79 -17.84
CA SER A 145 -4.62 -8.51 -18.30
C SER A 145 -3.86 -7.31 -17.72
N ILE A 146 -3.30 -7.46 -16.52
CA ILE A 146 -2.40 -6.48 -15.89
C ILE A 146 -1.06 -6.45 -16.62
N GLU A 147 -0.52 -7.61 -17.03
CA GLU A 147 0.74 -7.68 -17.79
C GLU A 147 0.61 -7.20 -19.25
N GLY A 148 -0.62 -7.13 -19.79
CA GLY A 148 -0.89 -6.77 -21.20
C GLY A 148 -1.07 -5.28 -21.48
N ASP A 149 -1.36 -4.47 -20.45
CA ASP A 149 -1.33 -3.01 -20.51
C ASP A 149 0.05 -2.53 -20.06
N GLU A 150 1.05 -2.73 -20.92
CA GLU A 150 2.26 -1.89 -20.96
C GLU A 150 1.91 -0.44 -21.40
N SER A 151 0.84 0.14 -20.87
CA SER A 151 0.71 1.59 -20.79
C SER A 151 1.36 1.98 -19.48
N ASP A 152 2.65 2.32 -19.55
CA ASP A 152 3.35 3.15 -18.58
C ASP A 152 2.68 3.17 -17.19
N GLU A 153 2.76 2.07 -16.42
CA GLU A 153 2.95 2.23 -14.99
C GLU A 153 4.33 2.87 -14.84
N GLU A 154 4.36 4.18 -15.11
CA GLU A 154 5.29 5.10 -14.52
C GLU A 154 5.10 4.88 -13.02
N TYR A 155 5.83 3.90 -12.47
CA TYR A 155 6.01 3.72 -11.05
C TYR A 155 6.17 5.13 -10.51
N LEU A 156 5.23 5.54 -9.66
CA LEU A 156 5.23 6.87 -9.08
C LEU A 156 6.55 7.01 -8.34
N ARG A 157 7.56 7.53 -9.02
CA ARG A 157 8.88 7.67 -8.45
C ARG A 157 8.79 8.89 -7.58
N LEU A 158 8.96 8.69 -6.27
CA LEU A 158 9.05 9.80 -5.35
C LEU A 158 10.16 10.76 -5.83
N PRO A 159 9.93 12.08 -5.80
CA PRO A 159 10.93 13.03 -6.24
C PRO A 159 12.23 12.85 -5.44
N ASP A 160 13.38 13.00 -6.10
CA ASP A 160 14.67 12.96 -5.43
C ASP A 160 14.72 14.09 -4.37
N GLY A 161 14.80 13.72 -3.09
CA GLY A 161 14.87 14.66 -1.97
C GLY A 161 16.30 15.12 -1.71
N GLU A 162 16.46 16.21 -0.95
CA GLU A 162 17.78 16.61 -0.41
C GLU A 162 18.10 15.78 0.85
N SER A 163 19.32 15.25 0.96
CA SER A 163 19.81 14.52 2.13
C SER A 163 20.06 15.47 3.31
N SER A 164 19.03 15.69 4.12
CA SER A 164 19.16 16.39 5.40
C SER A 164 19.06 15.40 6.55
N ASN A 165 20.11 14.59 6.73
CA ASN A 165 20.24 13.71 7.89
C ASN A 165 21.33 14.24 8.83
N TYR A 166 21.35 13.71 10.06
CA TYR A 166 22.40 13.95 11.02
C TYR A 166 22.96 12.60 11.47
N PHE A 167 24.28 12.44 11.34
CA PHE A 167 24.99 11.24 11.74
C PHE A 167 25.20 11.20 13.27
N LEU A 168 24.87 10.06 13.86
CA LEU A 168 25.06 9.75 15.27
C LEU A 168 25.91 8.48 15.44
N ARG A 169 26.86 8.56 16.36
CA ARG A 169 27.65 7.40 16.79
C ARG A 169 26.87 6.60 17.82
N ALA A 170 26.84 5.29 17.61
CA ALA A 170 26.24 4.32 18.52
C ALA A 170 27.21 3.15 18.75
N PRO A 171 28.37 3.37 19.41
CA PRO A 171 29.48 2.41 19.43
C PRO A 171 29.11 1.04 20.03
N ASP A 172 28.21 1.00 21.02
CA ASP A 172 27.68 -0.23 21.63
C ASP A 172 26.24 -0.56 21.14
N GLY A 173 25.87 0.04 20.01
CA GLY A 173 24.61 -0.14 19.31
C GLY A 173 24.45 -1.59 18.85
N HIS A 174 23.33 -2.23 19.23
CA HIS A 174 22.83 -3.31 18.42
C HIS A 174 21.99 -2.68 17.32
N ILE A 175 22.08 -3.22 16.11
CA ILE A 175 21.34 -2.67 14.97
C ILE A 175 19.82 -2.59 15.22
N SER A 176 19.31 -3.49 16.06
CA SER A 176 17.92 -3.54 16.49
C SER A 176 17.52 -2.47 17.50
N ASP A 177 18.45 -1.82 18.20
CA ASP A 177 18.16 -0.84 19.25
C ASP A 177 18.08 0.55 18.65
N ILE A 178 16.86 1.02 18.38
CA ILE A 178 16.61 2.25 17.62
C ILE A 178 16.01 3.31 18.54
N CYS A 179 16.64 4.49 18.58
CA CYS A 179 16.04 5.69 19.14
C CYS A 179 15.51 6.56 18.02
N ILE A 180 14.20 6.81 17.99
CA ILE A 180 13.60 7.81 17.11
C ILE A 180 13.34 9.09 17.89
N PHE A 181 13.66 10.23 17.31
CA PHE A 181 13.42 11.54 17.92
C PHE A 181 12.26 12.17 17.18
N SER A 182 11.15 12.39 17.87
CA SER A 182 9.94 12.96 17.26
C SER A 182 9.12 13.79 18.25
N ASN A 183 8.23 14.60 17.69
CA ASN A 183 7.22 15.38 18.41
C ASN A 183 5.80 15.01 17.93
N VAL A 184 5.58 13.75 17.57
CA VAL A 184 4.30 13.29 17.03
C VAL A 184 3.22 13.27 18.12
N TYR A 185 1.97 13.35 17.68
CA TYR A 185 0.80 13.20 18.54
C TYR A 185 0.47 11.71 18.68
N TYR A 186 -0.12 11.33 19.82
CA TYR A 186 -0.62 9.97 20.02
C TYR A 186 -2.14 9.97 20.20
N PRO A 187 -2.86 9.06 19.52
CA PRO A 187 -4.30 8.90 19.72
C PRO A 187 -4.63 8.64 21.19
N GLY A 188 -5.75 9.17 21.67
CA GLY A 188 -6.22 8.90 23.03
C GLY A 188 -6.68 7.45 23.23
N ASN A 189 -7.27 6.85 22.18
CA ASN A 189 -7.70 5.45 22.16
C ASN A 189 -7.19 4.76 20.88
N PRO A 190 -5.89 4.45 20.80
CA PRO A 190 -5.28 4.01 19.56
C PRO A 190 -5.79 2.62 19.14
N VAL A 191 -6.31 2.57 17.92
CA VAL A 191 -6.57 1.35 17.18
C VAL A 191 -5.43 1.13 16.20
N ARG A 192 -4.76 -0.01 16.30
CA ARG A 192 -3.70 -0.42 15.40
C ARG A 192 -4.25 -1.23 14.24
N ILE A 193 -3.85 -0.85 13.04
CA ILE A 193 -3.97 -1.65 11.81
C ILE A 193 -2.57 -1.73 11.22
N ASP A 194 -2.10 -2.91 10.88
CA ASP A 194 -0.76 -3.06 10.30
C ASP A 194 -0.75 -3.89 9.01
N VAL A 195 0.27 -3.60 8.21
CA VAL A 195 0.57 -4.28 6.97
C VAL A 195 2.01 -4.73 7.04
N ARG A 196 2.28 -5.97 6.65
CA ARG A 196 3.62 -6.56 6.69
C ARG A 196 3.92 -7.27 5.39
N ALA A 197 5.11 -7.04 4.89
CA ALA A 197 5.66 -7.70 3.73
C ALA A 197 7.13 -8.04 3.96
N GLY A 198 7.63 -9.07 3.28
CA GLY A 198 8.99 -9.55 3.45
C GLY A 198 9.61 -9.98 2.13
N ARG A 199 10.93 -9.80 2.02
CA ARG A 199 11.71 -10.10 0.81
C ARG A 199 11.15 -9.41 -0.44
N LEU A 200 10.95 -8.10 -0.34
CA LEU A 200 10.49 -7.28 -1.44
C LEU A 200 11.68 -6.78 -2.26
N HIS A 201 11.49 -6.63 -3.57
CA HIS A 201 12.38 -5.90 -4.44
C HIS A 201 12.28 -4.39 -4.17
N GLU A 202 13.31 -3.63 -4.57
CA GLU A 202 13.37 -2.18 -4.35
C GLU A 202 12.17 -1.48 -5.00
N VAL A 203 11.84 -1.84 -6.24
CA VAL A 203 10.71 -1.29 -7.01
C VAL A 203 9.37 -1.47 -6.29
N GLU A 204 9.14 -2.64 -5.68
CA GLU A 204 7.91 -2.90 -4.92
C GLU A 204 7.81 -1.99 -3.69
N VAL A 205 8.95 -1.74 -3.02
CA VAL A 205 8.98 -0.86 -1.85
C VAL A 205 8.84 0.61 -2.23
N GLU A 206 9.44 1.03 -3.35
CA GLU A 206 9.22 2.37 -3.90
C GLU A 206 7.74 2.61 -4.21
N HIS A 207 7.08 1.62 -4.83
CA HIS A 207 5.64 1.67 -5.09
C HIS A 207 4.84 1.81 -3.79
N ILE A 208 5.14 1.00 -2.76
CA ILE A 208 4.48 1.11 -1.44
C ILE A 208 4.67 2.52 -0.87
N PHE A 209 5.89 3.06 -0.90
CA PHE A 209 6.15 4.40 -0.39
C PHE A 209 5.44 5.50 -1.19
N ALA A 210 5.35 5.36 -2.51
CA ALA A 210 4.65 6.31 -3.36
C ALA A 210 3.14 6.32 -3.08
N VAL A 211 2.52 5.14 -2.93
CA VAL A 211 1.11 5.03 -2.55
C VAL A 211 0.88 5.60 -1.15
N LEU A 212 1.80 5.37 -0.20
CA LEU A 212 1.70 5.95 1.14
C LEU A 212 1.75 7.48 1.10
N GLU A 213 2.67 8.06 0.33
CA GLU A 213 2.76 9.51 0.20
C GLU A 213 1.50 10.11 -0.43
N ASP A 214 1.03 9.52 -1.52
CA ASP A 214 -0.13 9.98 -2.27
C ASP A 214 -1.42 9.94 -1.42
N LEU A 215 -1.63 8.84 -0.69
CA LEU A 215 -2.83 8.67 0.12
C LEU A 215 -2.79 9.41 1.46
N PHE A 216 -1.62 9.52 2.09
CA PHE A 216 -1.49 9.99 3.47
C PHE A 216 -0.74 11.31 3.64
N SER A 217 -0.18 11.88 2.56
CA SER A 217 0.53 13.16 2.58
C SER A 217 1.64 13.20 3.65
N LEU A 218 2.53 12.20 3.63
CA LEU A 218 3.56 12.01 4.66
C LEU A 218 4.69 13.04 4.58
N SER A 219 4.79 13.82 3.51
CA SER A 219 5.70 14.98 3.40
C SER A 219 5.29 16.17 4.27
N ASN A 220 4.40 16.00 5.24
CA ASN A 220 4.19 17.00 6.26
C ASN A 220 5.48 17.22 7.11
N GLY A 221 5.69 18.44 7.57
CA GLY A 221 6.94 18.84 8.24
C GLY A 221 7.17 18.20 9.62
N GLU A 222 6.19 17.45 10.14
CA GLU A 222 6.22 16.81 11.46
C GLU A 222 6.49 15.31 11.39
N SER A 223 7.37 14.93 10.48
CA SER A 223 7.83 13.55 10.33
C SER A 223 9.28 13.40 10.75
N SER A 224 9.64 12.24 11.28
CA SER A 224 11.00 11.96 11.72
C SER A 224 11.37 10.52 11.40
N PHE A 225 12.65 10.27 11.20
CA PHE A 225 13.16 8.94 10.97
C PHE A 225 14.49 8.68 11.66
N THR A 226 14.80 7.41 11.81
CA THR A 226 16.11 6.93 12.22
C THR A 226 16.46 5.67 11.43
N ILE A 227 17.68 5.63 10.90
CA ILE A 227 18.24 4.48 10.19
C ILE A 227 19.47 4.04 10.96
N ASN A 228 19.50 2.78 11.39
CA ASN A 228 20.60 2.18 12.12
C ASN A 228 21.35 1.18 11.22
N GLN A 229 22.68 1.27 11.26
CA GLN A 229 23.61 0.30 10.71
C GLN A 229 24.69 0.02 11.75
N SER A 230 24.54 -1.10 12.47
CA SER A 230 25.47 -1.56 13.51
C SER A 230 25.83 -0.46 14.52
N ASN A 231 27.02 0.14 14.42
CA ASN A 231 27.56 1.14 15.32
C ASN A 231 27.23 2.60 14.92
N ALA A 232 26.36 2.78 13.92
CA ALA A 232 25.98 4.07 13.37
C ALA A 232 24.47 4.24 13.30
N ALA A 233 24.02 5.49 13.43
CA ALA A 233 22.65 5.88 13.22
C ALA A 233 22.58 7.20 12.42
N TRP A 234 21.55 7.35 11.60
CA TRP A 234 21.24 8.60 10.92
C TRP A 234 19.82 9.01 11.29
N ILE A 235 19.69 10.21 11.84
CA ILE A 235 18.40 10.78 12.20
C ILE A 235 18.05 11.89 11.21
N GLY A 236 16.78 12.04 10.90
CA GLY A 236 16.35 13.08 9.97
C GLY A 236 14.86 13.32 10.03
N ARG A 237 14.40 14.23 9.16
CA ARG A 237 12.99 14.62 9.04
C ARG A 237 12.53 14.56 7.59
N GLY A 238 11.23 14.43 7.39
CA GLY A 238 10.62 14.38 6.06
C GLY A 238 10.56 12.97 5.47
N PHE A 239 9.42 12.62 4.88
CA PHE A 239 9.22 11.32 4.24
C PHE A 239 10.09 11.13 2.99
N SER A 240 10.18 12.14 2.11
CA SER A 240 11.05 12.06 0.92
C SER A 240 12.52 11.87 1.28
N ASN A 241 12.97 12.53 2.35
CA ASN A 241 14.34 12.39 2.87
C ASN A 241 14.57 10.99 3.47
N PHE A 242 13.59 10.43 4.18
CA PHE A 242 13.63 9.03 4.65
C PHE A 242 13.82 8.06 3.47
N VAL A 243 13.00 8.18 2.42
CA VAL A 243 13.07 7.31 1.24
C VAL A 243 14.39 7.48 0.50
N HIS A 244 14.82 8.71 0.27
CA HIS A 244 16.11 9.02 -0.36
C HIS A 244 17.27 8.38 0.41
N ASN A 245 17.28 8.51 1.74
CA ASN A 245 18.31 7.88 2.57
C ASN A 245 18.30 6.35 2.48
N LEU A 246 17.14 5.70 2.36
CA LEU A 246 17.09 4.24 2.20
C LEU A 246 17.64 3.77 0.85
N ARG A 247 17.52 4.59 -0.20
CA ARG A 247 18.07 4.33 -1.54
C ARG A 247 19.58 4.56 -1.57
N ASP A 248 20.02 5.71 -1.08
CA ASP A 248 21.41 6.17 -1.23
C ASP A 248 22.31 5.76 -0.05
N GLN A 249 22.21 4.49 0.35
CA GLN A 249 22.99 3.92 1.46
C GLN A 249 24.50 4.11 1.27
N LYS A 250 25.00 3.94 0.04
CA LYS A 250 26.43 4.06 -0.28
C LYS A 250 26.95 5.48 -0.06
N GLU A 251 26.15 6.47 -0.46
CA GLU A 251 26.51 7.88 -0.25
C GLU A 251 26.55 8.18 1.24
N ARG A 252 25.51 7.78 1.98
CA ARG A 252 25.43 7.95 3.43
C ARG A 252 26.57 7.28 4.20
N TYR A 253 27.00 6.10 3.76
CA TYR A 253 28.17 5.42 4.34
C TYR A 253 29.47 6.14 4.00
N SER A 254 29.62 6.57 2.76
CA SER A 254 30.79 7.33 2.32
C SER A 254 30.92 8.64 3.09
N GLU A 255 29.81 9.34 3.36
CA GLU A 255 29.77 10.54 4.19
C GLU A 255 30.24 10.25 5.62
N ALA A 256 29.73 9.19 6.24
CA ALA A 256 30.14 8.76 7.58
C ALA A 256 31.65 8.44 7.68
N GLU A 257 32.20 7.75 6.69
CA GLU A 257 33.63 7.39 6.65
C GLU A 257 34.52 8.61 6.36
N GLN A 258 34.13 9.48 5.41
CA GLN A 258 34.98 10.58 4.95
C GLN A 258 34.88 11.82 5.83
N GLU A 259 33.67 12.23 6.20
CA GLU A 259 33.44 13.47 6.94
C GLU A 259 33.64 13.28 8.44
N TYR A 260 33.19 12.13 8.97
CA TYR A 260 33.23 11.87 10.40
C TYR A 260 34.40 10.96 10.82
N ASN A 261 35.21 10.50 9.85
CA ASN A 261 36.33 9.57 10.05
C ASN A 261 35.90 8.37 10.92
N TYR A 262 34.73 7.80 10.62
CA TYR A 262 34.11 6.74 11.40
C TYR A 262 34.13 5.41 10.64
N ASN A 263 34.66 4.36 11.26
CA ASN A 263 34.71 3.04 10.64
C ASN A 263 33.39 2.30 10.86
N LEU A 264 32.64 2.09 9.79
CA LEU A 264 31.34 1.42 9.82
C LEU A 264 31.50 -0.10 9.82
N ASP A 265 30.87 -0.76 10.80
CA ASP A 265 30.77 -2.21 10.82
C ASP A 265 29.49 -2.65 10.11
N LEU A 266 29.53 -2.88 8.80
CA LEU A 266 28.31 -3.19 8.04
C LEU A 266 27.70 -4.55 8.41
N TYR A 267 26.43 -4.54 8.82
CA TYR A 267 25.63 -5.76 8.98
C TYR A 267 24.95 -6.14 7.65
N GLY A 268 24.37 -7.34 7.56
CA GLY A 268 23.74 -7.83 6.32
C GLY A 268 22.50 -7.05 5.87
N ASN A 269 21.90 -6.27 6.77
CA ASN A 269 20.71 -5.46 6.54
C ASN A 269 20.75 -4.25 7.48
N GLU A 270 20.04 -3.17 7.15
CA GLU A 270 19.82 -2.04 8.06
C GLU A 270 18.53 -2.22 8.88
N GLN A 271 18.29 -1.32 9.82
CA GLN A 271 17.00 -1.17 10.48
C GLN A 271 16.59 0.30 10.42
N ALA A 272 15.44 0.58 9.85
CA ALA A 272 14.96 1.93 9.64
C ALA A 272 13.55 2.09 10.20
N VAL A 273 13.31 3.19 10.91
CA VAL A 273 12.00 3.55 11.44
C VAL A 273 11.68 4.97 11.04
N PHE A 274 10.49 5.18 10.53
CA PHE A 274 9.89 6.47 10.25
C PHE A 274 8.60 6.60 11.04
N ILE A 275 8.34 7.80 11.57
CA ILE A 275 7.11 8.13 12.28
C ILE A 275 6.58 9.49 11.81
N SER A 276 5.27 9.59 11.61
CA SER A 276 4.62 10.84 11.20
C SER A 276 3.18 10.93 11.68
N ASN A 277 2.68 12.16 11.81
CA ASN A 277 1.26 12.44 12.02
C ASN A 277 0.48 12.25 10.70
N LEU A 278 -0.76 11.75 10.80
CA LEU A 278 -1.67 11.53 9.68
C LEU A 278 -2.77 12.59 9.59
N ASP A 279 -2.60 13.74 10.24
CA ASP A 279 -3.67 14.71 10.54
C ASP A 279 -4.52 15.17 9.35
N MET A 280 -3.96 15.13 8.14
CA MET A 280 -4.69 15.48 6.92
C MET A 280 -5.80 14.47 6.58
N VAL A 281 -5.56 13.18 6.83
CA VAL A 281 -6.46 12.08 6.49
C VAL A 281 -7.19 11.59 7.73
N TYR A 282 -6.42 11.42 8.81
CA TYR A 282 -6.87 10.98 10.11
C TYR A 282 -6.38 11.99 11.15
N PRO A 283 -7.26 12.88 11.63
CA PRO A 283 -6.93 13.75 12.76
C PRO A 283 -6.39 12.92 13.92
N GLU A 284 -5.39 13.45 14.63
CA GLU A 284 -4.93 12.86 15.90
C GLU A 284 -4.41 11.42 15.77
N SER A 285 -3.88 11.08 14.59
CA SER A 285 -3.45 9.72 14.24
C SER A 285 -1.99 9.70 13.78
N THR A 286 -1.34 8.55 13.92
CA THR A 286 0.10 8.39 13.66
C THR A 286 0.34 7.22 12.73
N ILE A 287 1.35 7.31 11.88
CA ILE A 287 1.89 6.19 11.13
C ILE A 287 3.31 5.90 11.60
N MET A 288 3.64 4.62 11.75
CA MET A 288 5.01 4.15 11.94
C MET A 288 5.36 3.15 10.85
N ILE A 289 6.39 3.47 10.08
CA ILE A 289 6.92 2.63 9.02
C ILE A 289 8.25 2.07 9.50
N TYR A 290 8.36 0.75 9.48
CA TYR A 290 9.63 0.07 9.65
C TYR A 290 10.10 -0.48 8.29
N ALA A 291 11.39 -0.32 8.01
CA ALA A 291 12.03 -0.89 6.83
C ALA A 291 13.38 -1.55 7.17
N GLY A 292 13.64 -2.72 6.58
CA GLY A 292 14.91 -3.43 6.73
C GLY A 292 15.59 -3.66 5.39
N PRO A 293 16.20 -2.65 4.77
CA PRO A 293 16.87 -2.81 3.48
C PRO A 293 18.08 -3.74 3.59
N PHE A 294 18.37 -4.47 2.52
CA PHE A 294 19.62 -5.24 2.42
C PHE A 294 20.79 -4.30 2.07
N VAL A 295 21.97 -4.63 2.57
CA VAL A 295 23.18 -3.79 2.40
C VAL A 295 23.98 -4.23 1.17
N GLN A 296 23.93 -5.53 0.85
CA GLN A 296 24.71 -6.13 -0.24
C GLN A 296 23.88 -6.46 -1.48
N HIS A 297 22.56 -6.35 -1.39
CA HIS A 297 21.62 -6.72 -2.45
C HIS A 297 20.52 -5.66 -2.53
N GLU A 298 19.93 -5.51 -3.71
CA GLU A 298 18.76 -4.67 -3.88
C GLU A 298 17.56 -5.29 -3.16
N GLY A 299 16.70 -4.43 -2.59
CA GLY A 299 15.48 -4.84 -1.93
C GLY A 299 15.54 -4.85 -0.40
N TYR A 300 14.46 -5.37 0.18
CA TYR A 300 14.14 -5.24 1.60
C TYR A 300 13.83 -6.59 2.22
N ARG A 301 14.46 -6.87 3.36
CA ARG A 301 14.16 -8.05 4.18
C ARG A 301 12.72 -8.02 4.66
N ASN A 302 12.27 -6.87 5.12
CA ASN A 302 10.94 -6.66 5.66
C ASN A 302 10.53 -5.18 5.60
N ILE A 303 9.24 -4.98 5.35
CA ILE A 303 8.54 -3.71 5.51
C ILE A 303 7.37 -3.97 6.46
N ALA A 304 7.14 -3.05 7.40
CA ALA A 304 5.93 -3.04 8.18
C ALA A 304 5.39 -1.63 8.32
N VAL A 305 4.12 -1.44 8.01
CA VAL A 305 3.42 -0.16 8.12
C VAL A 305 2.38 -0.32 9.22
N ASN A 306 2.47 0.52 10.25
CA ASN A 306 1.54 0.51 11.37
C ASN A 306 0.78 1.83 11.38
N PHE A 307 -0.53 1.74 11.23
CA PHE A 307 -1.46 2.86 11.38
C PHE A 307 -2.02 2.85 12.80
N PHE A 308 -1.91 3.96 13.50
CA PHE A 308 -2.47 4.17 14.85
C PHE A 308 -3.53 5.26 14.74
N ILE A 309 -4.80 4.85 14.71
CA ILE A 309 -5.94 5.74 14.46
C ILE A 309 -6.75 5.90 15.75
N ASP A 310 -7.25 7.11 16.01
CA ASP A 310 -8.09 7.35 17.19
C ASP A 310 -9.50 6.75 17.03
N GLY A 311 -9.75 5.65 17.74
CA GLY A 311 -11.07 5.08 18.00
C GLY A 311 -12.02 4.85 16.80
N HIS A 312 -13.30 4.68 17.12
CA HIS A 312 -14.38 4.46 16.13
C HIS A 312 -15.44 5.56 16.21
N PRO A 313 -15.99 6.01 15.06
CA PRO A 313 -15.76 5.51 13.70
C PRO A 313 -14.58 6.22 12.98
N ALA A 314 -13.69 5.43 12.36
CA ALA A 314 -12.64 5.92 11.47
C ALA A 314 -13.00 5.61 10.01
N ASP A 315 -12.65 6.50 9.09
CA ASP A 315 -12.83 6.29 7.65
C ASP A 315 -11.81 5.28 7.11
N VAL A 316 -12.21 4.04 6.85
CA VAL A 316 -11.27 3.00 6.39
C VAL A 316 -10.96 3.06 4.89
N ARG A 317 -11.58 3.97 4.12
CA ARG A 317 -11.39 4.02 2.66
C ARG A 317 -9.93 4.21 2.24
N PRO A 318 -9.14 5.13 2.83
CA PRO A 318 -7.72 5.28 2.49
C PRO A 318 -6.90 4.01 2.74
N LEU A 319 -7.25 3.23 3.78
CA LEU A 319 -6.56 1.97 4.07
C LEU A 319 -6.92 0.88 3.06
N ILE A 320 -8.20 0.79 2.68
CA ILE A 320 -8.65 -0.15 1.64
C ILE A 320 -7.98 0.19 0.32
N GLU A 321 -7.95 1.47 -0.07
CA GLU A 321 -7.28 1.93 -1.27
C GLU A 321 -5.77 1.66 -1.24
N PHE A 322 -5.12 1.85 -0.08
CA PHE A 322 -3.72 1.45 0.11
C PHE A 322 -3.52 -0.06 -0.12
N SER A 323 -4.41 -0.89 0.44
CA SER A 323 -4.36 -2.35 0.28
C SER A 323 -4.57 -2.77 -1.18
N GLU A 324 -5.53 -2.17 -1.86
CA GLU A 324 -5.84 -2.44 -3.28
C GLU A 324 -4.68 -2.03 -4.19
N ARG A 325 -4.12 -0.82 -4.01
CA ARG A 325 -3.03 -0.30 -4.85
C ARG A 325 -1.69 -1.00 -4.63
N THR A 326 -1.44 -1.53 -3.43
CA THR A 326 -0.17 -2.22 -3.12
C THR A 326 -0.26 -3.74 -3.17
N GLY A 327 -1.47 -4.31 -3.25
CA GLY A 327 -1.71 -5.74 -3.13
C GLY A 327 -1.43 -6.31 -1.73
N LEU A 328 -1.13 -5.45 -0.74
CA LEU A 328 -0.80 -5.89 0.60
C LEU A 328 -2.05 -6.04 1.46
N SER A 329 -2.11 -7.12 2.25
CA SER A 329 -3.25 -7.39 3.13
C SER A 329 -3.16 -6.60 4.44
N LEU A 330 -4.26 -5.94 4.80
CA LEU A 330 -4.43 -5.30 6.11
C LEU A 330 -4.67 -6.33 7.21
N SER A 331 -4.09 -6.10 8.39
CA SER A 331 -4.47 -6.82 9.60
C SER A 331 -5.90 -6.46 10.02
N GLN A 332 -6.45 -7.24 10.96
CA GLN A 332 -7.62 -6.79 11.70
C GLN A 332 -7.24 -5.58 12.57
N ALA A 333 -8.21 -4.74 12.88
CA ALA A 333 -8.04 -3.65 13.82
C ALA A 333 -7.97 -4.19 15.27
N HIS A 334 -7.04 -3.66 16.06
CA HIS A 334 -6.89 -4.04 17.47
C HIS A 334 -6.69 -2.79 18.34
N ASN A 335 -7.35 -2.73 19.49
CA ASN A 335 -7.01 -1.72 20.50
C ASN A 335 -5.60 -2.01 21.02
N VAL A 336 -4.79 -0.96 21.09
CA VAL A 336 -3.43 -1.05 21.64
C VAL A 336 -3.23 -0.01 22.73
N ALA A 337 -2.17 -0.15 23.51
CA ALA A 337 -1.68 0.88 24.41
C ALA A 337 -0.31 1.32 23.91
N ILE A 338 -0.09 2.64 23.86
CA ILE A 338 1.20 3.22 23.54
C ILE A 338 1.79 3.71 24.87
N PRO A 339 2.62 2.89 25.54
CA PRO A 339 3.18 3.25 26.84
C PRO A 339 4.17 4.40 26.69
N THR A 340 3.88 5.52 27.36
CA THR A 340 4.75 6.69 27.45
C THR A 340 5.02 6.99 28.90
N ASP A 341 6.29 7.17 29.25
CA ASP A 341 6.69 7.60 30.58
C ASP A 341 7.62 8.82 30.49
N GLY A 342 7.70 9.59 31.56
CA GLY A 342 8.42 10.86 31.57
C GLY A 342 9.20 11.10 32.86
N ILE A 343 10.37 11.71 32.73
CA ILE A 343 11.18 12.12 33.88
C ILE A 343 10.46 13.27 34.60
N ARG A 344 10.30 13.16 35.93
CA ARG A 344 9.52 14.10 36.73
C ARG A 344 10.16 15.47 36.87
N GLU A 345 11.49 15.52 36.91
CA GLU A 345 12.28 16.76 36.98
C GLU A 345 13.24 16.85 35.78
N PRO A 346 12.76 17.12 34.54
CA PRO A 346 13.60 17.17 33.34
C PRO A 346 14.73 18.18 33.40
N SER A 347 14.60 19.23 34.23
CA SER A 347 15.63 20.25 34.44
C SER A 347 16.90 19.68 35.10
N ARG A 348 16.85 18.46 35.65
CA ARG A 348 18.04 17.76 36.15
C ARG A 348 18.88 17.13 35.05
N ILE A 349 18.34 16.98 33.84
CA ILE A 349 19.04 16.40 32.71
C ILE A 349 19.98 17.47 32.14
N PRO A 350 21.31 17.30 32.26
CA PRO A 350 22.23 18.33 31.79
C PRO A 350 22.22 18.38 30.26
N VAL A 351 22.03 19.58 29.71
CA VAL A 351 22.03 19.81 28.25
C VAL A 351 23.36 20.42 27.85
N LYS A 352 24.26 19.60 27.31
CA LYS A 352 25.52 20.08 26.74
C LYS A 352 25.42 20.08 25.22
N VAL A 353 25.17 21.24 24.63
CA VAL A 353 25.00 21.40 23.18
C VAL A 353 26.31 21.13 22.43
N ILE A 354 26.19 20.35 21.35
CA ILE A 354 27.25 20.07 20.38
C ILE A 354 26.99 20.86 19.11
N ASN A 355 25.75 20.86 18.64
CA ASN A 355 25.36 21.55 17.42
C ASN A 355 23.92 22.09 17.51
N LYS A 356 23.65 23.22 16.85
CA LYS A 356 22.30 23.78 16.67
C LYS A 356 21.75 23.32 15.31
N SER A 357 20.55 22.76 15.31
CA SER A 357 19.81 22.43 14.09
C SER A 357 19.05 23.68 13.62
N VAL A 358 19.24 24.07 12.36
CA VAL A 358 18.71 25.32 11.81
C VAL A 358 17.55 25.02 10.86
N ARG A 359 16.47 25.79 10.97
CA ARG A 359 15.34 25.71 10.04
C ARG A 359 15.75 26.21 8.65
N THR A 360 15.60 25.36 7.64
CA THR A 360 15.89 25.68 6.23
C THR A 360 14.68 26.24 5.49
N ASP A 361 13.48 26.14 6.08
CA ASP A 361 12.19 26.55 5.51
C ASP A 361 11.85 28.04 5.74
N VAL A 362 12.68 28.80 6.46
CA VAL A 362 12.48 30.23 6.68
C VAL A 362 12.86 31.02 5.42
N PRO A 363 11.97 31.86 4.86
CA PRO A 363 12.26 32.67 3.68
C PRO A 363 13.54 33.50 3.88
N GLN A 364 14.43 33.50 2.87
CA GLN A 364 15.71 34.24 2.89
C GLN A 364 15.60 35.75 3.16
N SER A 365 14.39 36.31 3.22
CA SER A 365 14.14 37.71 3.54
C SER A 365 14.19 38.04 5.03
N GLU A 366 14.22 37.06 5.93
CA GLU A 366 14.45 37.28 7.36
C GLU A 366 15.94 37.13 7.66
N ASP A 367 16.60 38.22 8.13
CA ASP A 367 18.04 38.27 8.43
C ASP A 367 18.48 37.31 9.56
N HIS A 368 17.56 36.59 10.20
CA HIS A 368 17.84 35.73 11.33
C HIS A 368 17.43 34.28 11.07
N ARG A 369 18.42 33.39 10.98
CA ARG A 369 18.21 31.94 10.95
C ARG A 369 17.73 31.47 12.33
N THR A 370 16.61 30.76 12.36
CA THR A 370 16.02 30.23 13.59
C THR A 370 16.48 28.81 13.87
N VAL A 371 16.64 28.49 15.15
CA VAL A 371 17.02 27.17 15.64
C VAL A 371 15.77 26.34 15.85
N ASP A 372 15.74 25.13 15.30
CA ASP A 372 14.64 24.16 15.46
C ASP A 372 14.87 23.25 16.68
N GLY A 373 16.13 22.96 16.96
CA GLY A 373 16.54 22.10 18.06
C GLY A 373 18.04 22.06 18.20
N VAL A 374 18.51 21.25 19.14
CA VAL A 374 19.93 21.10 19.44
C VAL A 374 20.29 19.63 19.52
N VAL A 375 21.47 19.28 19.00
CA VAL A 375 22.12 18.02 19.28
C VAL A 375 22.95 18.22 20.54
N CYS A 376 22.71 17.39 21.56
CA CYS A 376 23.38 17.48 22.84
C CYS A 376 24.04 16.15 23.22
N VAL A 377 25.08 16.23 24.06
CA VAL A 377 25.72 15.04 24.64
C VAL A 377 24.65 14.27 25.41
N ASN A 378 24.55 12.96 25.15
CA ASN A 378 23.61 12.11 25.86
C ASN A 378 24.10 11.88 27.31
N PRO A 379 23.37 12.36 28.33
CA PRO A 379 23.80 12.22 29.72
C PRO A 379 23.53 10.81 30.29
N PHE A 380 22.90 9.93 29.51
CA PHE A 380 22.54 8.58 29.92
C PHE A 380 23.50 7.52 29.40
N VAL A 381 24.51 7.90 28.60
CA VAL A 381 25.59 6.98 28.23
C VAL A 381 26.21 6.47 29.53
N ASP A 382 26.25 5.14 29.69
CA ASP A 382 26.71 4.43 30.88
C ASP A 382 25.92 4.70 32.18
N ASN A 383 24.76 5.35 32.12
CA ASN A 383 23.94 5.69 33.29
C ASN A 383 22.50 5.16 33.16
N LEU A 384 22.39 3.86 32.88
CA LEU A 384 21.09 3.17 32.77
C LEU A 384 20.31 3.21 34.09
N GLU A 385 21.01 3.12 35.22
CA GLU A 385 20.37 3.12 36.55
C GLU A 385 19.55 4.39 36.80
N PHE A 386 19.99 5.55 36.32
CA PHE A 386 19.23 6.79 36.44
C PHE A 386 17.91 6.72 35.65
N LEU A 387 17.96 6.23 34.41
CA LEU A 387 16.77 6.10 33.58
C LEU A 387 15.79 5.07 34.17
N GLU A 388 16.27 3.92 34.65
CA GLU A 388 15.43 2.89 35.27
C GLU A 388 14.80 3.34 36.60
N GLN A 389 15.44 4.27 37.32
CA GLN A 389 14.88 4.86 38.55
C GLN A 389 13.80 5.90 38.27
N GLU A 390 13.95 6.66 37.19
CA GLU A 390 13.02 7.74 36.83
C GLU A 390 11.89 7.27 35.89
N LEU A 391 12.10 6.20 35.13
CA LEU A 391 11.16 5.64 34.15
C LEU A 391 10.83 4.18 34.47
N GLU A 392 9.54 3.87 34.55
CA GLU A 392 9.00 2.53 34.78
C GLU A 392 8.82 1.75 33.45
N LEU A 393 9.79 1.86 32.53
CA LEU A 393 9.78 1.22 31.22
C LEU A 393 10.84 0.12 31.10
N GLU A 394 10.48 -0.99 30.45
CA GLU A 394 11.42 -2.07 30.17
C GLU A 394 12.29 -1.77 28.93
N GLY A 395 13.53 -2.26 28.94
CA GLY A 395 14.38 -2.24 27.75
C GLY A 395 14.79 -0.84 27.29
N LEU A 396 15.09 0.06 28.23
CA LEU A 396 15.60 1.43 27.97
C LEU A 396 17.03 1.47 27.38
N SER A 397 17.63 0.31 27.12
CA SER A 397 18.98 0.17 26.58
C SER A 397 19.24 0.92 25.28
N PRO A 398 18.28 1.14 24.33
CA PRO A 398 18.55 1.95 23.16
C PRO A 398 18.99 3.36 23.53
N VAL A 399 18.36 3.97 24.54
CA VAL A 399 18.62 5.38 24.92
C VAL A 399 20.05 5.56 25.40
N THR A 400 20.65 4.58 26.08
CA THR A 400 22.01 4.68 26.63
C THR A 400 23.11 4.40 25.62
N LYS A 401 22.76 3.98 24.38
CA LYS A 401 23.73 3.56 23.35
C LYS A 401 24.17 4.67 22.41
N TYR A 402 23.38 5.74 22.31
CA TYR A 402 23.68 6.88 21.44
C TYR A 402 24.60 7.85 22.17
N GLU A 403 25.68 8.32 21.53
CA GLU A 403 26.55 9.32 22.17
C GLU A 403 25.87 10.69 22.36
N CYS A 404 24.86 10.98 21.53
CA CYS A 404 24.13 12.24 21.51
C CYS A 404 22.62 12.02 21.42
N LEU A 405 21.86 13.00 21.88
CA LEU A 405 20.41 13.08 21.72
C LEU A 405 20.03 14.33 20.93
N PHE A 406 18.93 14.24 20.18
CA PHE A 406 18.28 15.41 19.59
C PHE A 406 17.23 15.96 20.55
N ALA A 407 17.27 17.27 20.80
CA ALA A 407 16.30 17.97 21.62
C ALA A 407 15.60 19.07 20.82
N TYR A 408 14.28 19.11 20.89
CA TYR A 408 13.43 20.10 20.26
C TYR A 408 13.40 21.39 21.08
N LEU A 409 13.43 22.53 20.39
CA LEU A 409 13.28 23.80 21.05
C LEU A 409 11.80 24.12 21.25
N ARG A 410 11.40 24.46 22.48
CA ARG A 410 10.01 24.87 22.76
C ARG A 410 9.76 26.35 22.50
N ASP A 411 10.81 27.14 22.67
CA ASP A 411 10.81 28.59 22.40
C ASP A 411 11.56 28.87 21.08
N TRP A 412 11.68 30.13 20.71
CA TRP A 412 12.43 30.57 19.52
C TRP A 412 13.86 30.92 19.94
N ASP A 413 14.85 30.52 19.16
CA ASP A 413 16.25 30.91 19.35
C ASP A 413 16.88 31.25 18.01
N TYR A 414 17.97 32.02 18.06
CA TYR A 414 18.74 32.43 16.90
C TYR A 414 20.11 31.76 16.89
N VAL A 415 20.59 31.47 15.68
CA VAL A 415 21.88 30.80 15.48
C VAL A 415 23.05 31.60 16.06
N ASP A 416 22.95 32.93 16.04
CA ASP A 416 24.03 33.84 16.44
C ASP A 416 24.07 34.13 17.95
N GLU A 417 23.08 33.67 18.72
CA GLU A 417 23.02 33.86 20.17
C GLU A 417 23.65 32.68 20.92
N ASP A 418 24.50 32.98 21.90
CA ASP A 418 25.13 31.96 22.76
C ASP A 418 24.30 31.79 24.03
N ASN A 419 23.41 30.81 23.98
CA ASN A 419 22.33 30.59 24.91
C ASN A 419 22.55 29.25 25.64
N GLU A 420 22.36 29.21 26.97
CA GLU A 420 22.47 27.99 27.77
C GLU A 420 21.12 27.28 27.81
N TYR A 421 21.08 25.98 27.46
CA TYR A 421 19.82 25.26 27.39
C TYR A 421 19.55 24.43 28.65
N GLU A 422 18.27 24.33 29.00
CA GLU A 422 17.76 23.51 30.09
C GLU A 422 16.67 22.55 29.60
N GLY A 423 16.71 21.31 30.10
CA GLY A 423 15.65 20.33 29.86
C GLY A 423 14.31 20.79 30.44
N LYS A 424 13.27 20.84 29.61
CA LYS A 424 11.90 21.15 30.04
C LYS A 424 10.99 19.94 30.04
N ARG A 425 11.22 18.99 29.13
CA ARG A 425 10.44 17.76 29.04
C ARG A 425 11.31 16.64 28.51
N PHE A 426 11.20 15.45 29.10
CA PHE A 426 11.83 14.25 28.58
C PHE A 426 10.84 13.10 28.70
N LEU A 427 10.31 12.66 27.57
CA LEU A 427 9.42 11.50 27.49
C LEU A 427 10.09 10.40 26.68
N VAL A 428 9.81 9.17 27.09
CA VAL A 428 10.16 7.97 26.35
C VAL A 428 8.89 7.19 26.06
N THR A 429 8.67 6.86 24.80
CA THR A 429 7.56 5.99 24.37
C THR A 429 8.12 4.67 23.87
N ASP A 430 7.58 3.56 24.37
CA ASP A 430 8.02 2.21 23.99
C ASP A 430 7.18 1.66 22.82
N TRP A 431 7.85 1.47 21.67
CA TRP A 431 7.24 0.96 20.44
C TRP A 431 7.50 -0.54 20.20
N ASN A 432 8.14 -1.24 21.15
CA ASN A 432 8.57 -2.64 21.00
C ASN A 432 7.44 -3.60 20.65
N GLU A 433 6.23 -3.36 21.15
CA GLU A 433 5.08 -4.19 20.83
C GLU A 433 4.75 -4.17 19.34
N PHE A 434 4.96 -3.04 18.69
CA PHE A 434 4.55 -2.83 17.30
C PHE A 434 5.60 -3.30 16.30
N THR A 435 6.81 -3.54 16.78
CA THR A 435 7.91 -4.17 16.04
C THR A 435 8.08 -5.66 16.37
N LYS A 436 7.16 -6.27 17.14
CA LYS A 436 7.14 -7.73 17.39
C LYS A 436 7.11 -8.49 16.05
N GLY A 437 8.13 -9.32 15.81
CA GLY A 437 8.32 -10.10 14.58
C GLY A 437 9.38 -9.54 13.63
N ILE A 438 9.84 -8.32 13.86
CA ILE A 438 10.87 -7.63 13.09
C ILE A 438 12.22 -7.64 13.82
N TYR A 439 12.20 -7.95 15.13
CA TYR A 439 13.36 -7.97 16.03
C TYR A 439 14.02 -6.59 16.21
N ALA A 440 13.21 -5.52 16.22
CA ALA A 440 13.66 -4.17 16.57
C ALA A 440 13.13 -3.76 17.96
N ASN A 441 13.99 -3.15 18.76
CA ASN A 441 13.69 -2.51 20.04
C ASN A 441 13.67 -0.99 19.82
N VAL A 442 12.48 -0.41 19.69
CA VAL A 442 12.29 0.97 19.27
C VAL A 442 11.80 1.80 20.45
N LYS A 443 12.56 2.86 20.75
CA LYS A 443 12.21 3.87 21.75
C LYS A 443 12.09 5.20 21.04
N GLU A 444 10.95 5.86 21.22
CA GLU A 444 10.82 7.25 20.81
C GLU A 444 11.22 8.15 21.98
N ILE A 445 12.03 9.15 21.69
CA ILE A 445 12.49 10.15 22.63
C ILE A 445 11.92 11.51 22.24
N ARG A 446 11.12 12.08 23.13
CA ARG A 446 10.69 13.48 23.05
C ARG A 446 11.41 14.27 24.11
N PHE A 447 12.53 14.87 23.70
CA PHE A 447 13.32 15.75 24.55
C PHE A 447 13.08 17.21 24.14
N GLU A 448 12.48 18.00 25.03
CA GLU A 448 12.25 19.44 24.82
C GLU A 448 13.17 20.27 25.72
N VAL A 449 13.77 21.30 25.15
CA VAL A 449 14.66 22.26 25.83
C VAL A 449 14.21 23.70 25.60
N ASN A 450 14.58 24.59 26.53
CA ASN A 450 14.55 26.05 26.33
C ASN A 450 15.89 26.63 26.72
N TRP A 451 16.14 27.86 26.32
CA TRP A 451 17.31 28.65 26.71
C TRP A 451 17.00 29.77 27.71
#